data_AF-A0AAD7NYP0-F1
#
_entry.id   AF-A0AAD7NYP0-F1
#
_cell.length_a   1.000
_cell.length_b   1.000
_cell.length_c   1.000
_cell.angle_alpha   90.00
_cell.angle_beta   90.00
_cell.angle_gamma   90.00
#
_symmetry.space_group_name_H-M   'P 1'
#
loop_
_entity.id
_entity.type
_entity.pdbx_description
1 polymer ?
#
loop_
_entity_poly.entity_id
_entity_poly.type
_entity_poly.pdbx_seq_one_letter_code
_entity_poly.pdbx_strand_id
1 'polypeptide(L)'
;RFHRLYGPVYAQSDPVVVHITTSMRNGRPAFALWWGTNSKRNCAYALESSATEARAGILAVLCAAQLSPRDKNLIIYVASEYVVRSFCYWAGDNETMGWSCANGEELRDSIQWLAYRHAPTQFRWVSSKSGN
;
A
#
# COMPACT_ATOMS: atom_id res chain seq x y z
N ARG A 1 11.39 7.71 14.93
CA ARG A 1 10.08 8.14 14.39
C ARG A 1 9.35 6.98 13.71
N PHE A 2 9.93 6.32 12.70
CA PHE A 2 9.29 5.21 11.96
C PHE A 2 8.90 3.99 12.81
N HIS A 3 9.71 3.58 13.79
CA HIS A 3 9.40 2.41 14.65
C HIS A 3 8.13 2.59 15.51
N ARG A 4 7.79 3.84 15.85
CA ARG A 4 6.54 4.17 16.56
C ARG A 4 5.32 4.06 15.65
N LEU A 5 5.50 4.41 14.37
CA LEU A 5 4.41 4.49 13.40
C LEU A 5 4.12 3.16 12.70
N TYR A 6 5.18 2.44 12.30
CA TYR A 6 5.11 1.19 11.56
C TYR A 6 5.35 -0.05 12.42
N GLY A 7 5.36 0.14 13.74
CA GLY A 7 5.54 -0.94 14.69
C GLY A 7 6.93 -1.60 14.67
N PRO A 8 7.12 -2.54 15.60
CA PRO A 8 8.34 -3.31 15.73
C PRO A 8 8.42 -4.46 14.70
N VAL A 9 9.66 -4.84 14.37
CA VAL A 9 9.96 -5.99 13.51
C VAL A 9 10.58 -7.08 14.37
N TYR A 10 10.00 -8.28 14.33
CA TYR A 10 10.42 -9.46 15.10
C TYR A 10 10.82 -10.64 14.21
N ALA A 11 10.39 -10.65 12.95
CA ALA A 11 10.63 -11.73 12.01
C ALA A 11 11.30 -11.21 10.72
N GLN A 12 12.20 -12.01 10.17
CA GLN A 12 12.82 -11.77 8.88
C GLN A 12 12.83 -13.07 8.08
N SER A 13 12.25 -13.05 6.88
CA SER A 13 12.13 -14.22 6.00
C SER A 13 12.35 -13.85 4.53
N ASP A 14 12.30 -14.86 3.66
CA ASP A 14 12.14 -14.60 2.23
C ASP A 14 10.92 -13.73 1.96
N PRO A 15 11.06 -12.69 1.11
CA PRO A 15 10.00 -11.73 0.88
C PRO A 15 8.87 -12.33 0.06
N VAL A 16 7.65 -12.00 0.45
CA VAL A 16 6.49 -12.08 -0.41
C VAL A 16 6.43 -10.78 -1.22
N VAL A 17 6.34 -10.93 -2.53
CA VAL A 17 6.28 -9.80 -3.45
C VAL A 17 4.84 -9.60 -3.93
N VAL A 18 4.41 -8.35 -3.97
CA VAL A 18 3.15 -7.94 -4.59
C VAL A 18 3.39 -6.72 -5.48
N HIS A 19 2.75 -6.73 -6.64
CA HIS A 19 2.67 -5.59 -7.54
C HIS A 19 1.28 -4.98 -7.40
N ILE A 20 1.22 -3.69 -7.11
CA ILE A 20 -0.03 -2.94 -7.10
C ILE A 20 -0.09 -1.99 -8.29
N THR A 21 -1.27 -1.89 -8.87
CA THR A 21 -1.55 -0.93 -9.93
C THR A 21 -2.88 -0.25 -9.67
N THR A 22 -3.00 0.99 -10.15
CA THR A 22 -4.24 1.75 -10.16
C THR A 22 -4.63 2.08 -11.59
N SER A 23 -5.92 2.30 -11.79
CA SER A 23 -6.43 2.87 -13.03
C SER A 23 -7.63 3.74 -12.72
N MET A 24 -7.92 4.69 -13.60
CA MET A 24 -9.16 5.45 -13.57
C MET A 24 -9.80 5.42 -14.95
N ARG A 25 -11.07 5.03 -15.02
CA ARG A 25 -11.85 5.05 -16.26
C ARG A 25 -13.23 5.62 -16.00
N ASN A 26 -13.63 6.62 -16.78
CA ASN A 26 -14.93 7.31 -16.65
C ASN A 26 -15.21 7.78 -15.20
N GLY A 27 -14.22 8.38 -14.55
CA GLY A 27 -14.33 8.84 -13.16
C GLY A 27 -14.38 7.73 -12.12
N ARG A 28 -14.26 6.45 -12.51
CA ARG A 28 -14.27 5.32 -11.58
C ARG A 28 -12.84 4.80 -11.37
N PRO A 29 -12.21 5.08 -10.22
CA PRO A 29 -10.90 4.52 -9.93
C PRO A 29 -11.01 3.06 -9.52
N ALA A 30 -9.95 2.31 -9.79
CA ALA A 30 -9.80 0.91 -9.43
C ALA A 30 -8.35 0.61 -9.08
N PHE A 31 -8.12 -0.46 -8.34
CA PHE A 31 -6.80 -1.01 -8.10
C PHE A 31 -6.76 -2.51 -8.30
N ALA A 32 -5.57 -3.06 -8.51
CA ALA A 32 -5.34 -4.49 -8.57
C ALA A 32 -4.04 -4.87 -7.84
N LEU A 33 -4.04 -6.07 -7.26
CA LEU A 33 -2.90 -6.71 -6.62
C LEU A 33 -2.54 -7.96 -7.41
N TRP A 34 -1.25 -8.09 -7.73
CA TRP A 34 -0.70 -9.26 -8.38
C TRP A 34 0.48 -9.82 -7.57
N TRP A 35 0.34 -11.06 -7.11
CA TRP A 35 1.28 -11.79 -6.26
C TRP A 35 2.03 -12.88 -7.03
N GLY A 36 1.83 -12.97 -8.35
CA GLY A 36 2.34 -14.05 -9.20
C GLY A 36 1.22 -14.82 -9.90
N THR A 37 1.60 -15.60 -10.91
CA THR A 37 0.69 -16.47 -11.67
C THR A 37 -0.01 -17.47 -10.76
N ASN A 38 -1.32 -17.67 -10.96
CA ASN A 38 -2.18 -18.60 -10.19
C ASN A 38 -2.26 -18.33 -8.67
N SER A 39 -1.81 -17.17 -8.20
CA SER A 39 -1.97 -16.82 -6.78
C SER A 39 -3.43 -16.56 -6.45
N LYS A 40 -3.98 -17.29 -5.47
CA LYS A 40 -5.33 -17.07 -4.94
C LYS A 40 -5.52 -15.69 -4.28
N ARG A 41 -4.43 -14.95 -4.06
CA ARG A 41 -4.44 -13.59 -3.50
C ARG A 41 -4.52 -12.50 -4.57
N ASN A 42 -4.44 -12.86 -5.85
CA ASN A 42 -4.64 -11.90 -6.93
C ASN A 42 -6.07 -11.38 -6.87
N CYS A 43 -6.25 -10.06 -6.89
CA CYS A 43 -7.55 -9.43 -6.79
C CYS A 43 -7.53 -8.07 -7.48
N ALA A 44 -8.73 -7.60 -7.84
CA ALA A 44 -8.95 -6.26 -8.39
C ALA A 44 -10.28 -5.71 -7.86
N TYR A 45 -10.30 -4.43 -7.52
CA TYR A 45 -11.46 -3.76 -6.96
C TYR A 45 -11.67 -2.42 -7.64
N ALA A 46 -12.92 -2.13 -8.00
CA ALA A 46 -13.35 -0.83 -8.47
C ALA A 46 -14.03 -0.08 -7.30
N LEU A 47 -13.66 1.18 -7.11
CA LEU A 47 -14.28 2.05 -6.13
C LEU A 47 -15.52 2.72 -6.74
N GLU A 48 -16.21 3.50 -5.92
CA GLU A 48 -17.27 4.42 -6.36
C GLU A 48 -16.70 5.55 -7.24
N SER A 49 -17.53 6.12 -8.12
CA SER A 49 -17.10 7.16 -9.06
C SER A 49 -16.77 8.52 -8.43
N SER A 50 -17.05 8.70 -7.14
CA SER A 50 -16.66 9.88 -6.37
C SER A 50 -15.25 9.76 -5.78
N ALA A 51 -14.65 8.57 -5.78
CA ALA A 51 -13.32 8.35 -5.24
C ALA A 51 -12.22 8.86 -6.17
N THR A 52 -11.03 9.07 -5.61
CA THR A 52 -9.84 9.46 -6.37
C THR A 52 -8.96 8.24 -6.68
N GLU A 53 -8.12 8.34 -7.71
CA GLU A 53 -7.13 7.29 -8.00
C GLU A 53 -6.10 7.16 -6.86
N ALA A 54 -5.75 8.27 -6.22
CA ALA A 54 -4.93 8.31 -5.01
C ALA A 54 -5.51 7.43 -3.89
N ARG A 55 -6.82 7.53 -3.64
CA ARG A 55 -7.54 6.69 -2.67
C ARG A 55 -7.45 5.21 -3.03
N ALA A 56 -7.64 4.87 -4.32
CA ALA A 56 -7.48 3.49 -4.77
C ALA A 56 -6.07 2.94 -4.53
N GLY A 57 -5.03 3.76 -4.73
CA GLY A 57 -3.65 3.39 -4.44
C GLY A 57 -3.38 3.13 -2.95
N ILE A 58 -3.95 3.94 -2.06
CA ILE A 58 -3.86 3.73 -0.61
C ILE A 58 -4.59 2.45 -0.20
N LEU A 59 -5.81 2.23 -0.69
CA LEU A 59 -6.57 1.01 -0.41
C LEU A 59 -5.91 -0.25 -0.98
N ALA A 60 -5.15 -0.14 -2.08
CA ALA A 60 -4.35 -1.24 -2.58
C ALA A 60 -3.25 -1.66 -1.59
N VAL A 61 -2.61 -0.69 -0.92
CA VAL A 61 -1.62 -0.96 0.14
C VAL A 61 -2.29 -1.59 1.37
N LEU A 62 -3.44 -1.08 1.79
CA LEU A 62 -4.23 -1.69 2.88
C LEU A 62 -4.56 -3.16 2.57
N CYS A 63 -5.09 -3.41 1.38
CA CYS A 63 -5.44 -4.76 0.93
C CYS A 63 -4.19 -5.67 0.87
N ALA A 64 -3.05 -5.14 0.40
CA ALA A 64 -1.81 -5.87 0.34
C ALA A 64 -1.31 -6.26 1.75
N ALA A 65 -1.39 -5.33 2.70
CA ALA A 65 -1.05 -5.59 4.10
C ALA A 65 -1.95 -6.67 4.71
N GLN A 66 -3.26 -6.62 4.44
CA GLN A 66 -4.24 -7.59 4.95
C GLN A 66 -4.05 -9.01 4.38
N LEU A 67 -3.74 -9.12 3.08
CA LEU A 67 -3.58 -10.42 2.39
C LEU A 67 -2.18 -11.02 2.53
N SER A 68 -1.22 -10.23 3.01
CA SER A 68 0.15 -10.68 3.27
C SER A 68 0.25 -11.47 4.60
N PRO A 69 1.04 -12.54 4.67
CA PRO A 69 1.41 -13.15 5.95
C PRO A 69 2.14 -12.12 6.83
N ARG A 70 1.71 -11.97 8.09
CA ARG A 70 2.22 -10.95 9.02
C ARG A 70 3.69 -11.14 9.38
N ASP A 71 4.15 -12.39 9.42
CA ASP A 71 5.52 -12.76 9.83
C ASP A 71 6.48 -12.95 8.64
N LYS A 72 6.05 -12.60 7.41
CA LYS A 72 6.92 -12.61 6.23
C LYS A 72 7.22 -11.22 5.74
N ASN A 73 8.46 -10.99 5.30
CA ASN A 73 8.85 -9.74 4.66
C ASN A 73 7.90 -9.44 3.49
N LEU A 74 7.46 -8.19 3.33
CA LEU A 74 6.58 -7.77 2.25
C LEU A 74 7.29 -6.74 1.38
N ILE A 75 7.33 -6.98 0.07
CA ILE A 75 7.79 -6.01 -0.92
C ILE A 75 6.60 -5.60 -1.77
N ILE A 76 6.26 -4.30 -1.74
CA ILE A 76 5.18 -3.72 -2.53
C ILE A 76 5.81 -2.94 -3.67
N TYR A 77 5.68 -3.45 -4.89
CA TYR A 77 6.00 -2.72 -6.10
C TYR A 77 4.83 -1.81 -6.47
N VAL A 78 5.10 -0.53 -6.64
CA VAL A 78 4.09 0.49 -6.88
C VAL A 78 4.58 1.51 -7.90
N ALA A 79 3.73 1.86 -8.87
CA ALA A 79 4.09 2.85 -9.88
C ALA A 79 3.75 4.30 -9.49
N SER A 80 2.82 4.48 -8.56
CA SER A 80 2.39 5.79 -8.08
C SER A 80 3.38 6.39 -7.09
N GLU A 81 4.05 7.47 -7.48
CA GLU A 81 4.88 8.27 -6.57
C GLU A 81 4.07 8.81 -5.39
N TYR A 82 2.80 9.17 -5.61
CA TYR A 82 1.93 9.67 -4.54
C TYR A 82 1.79 8.64 -3.41
N VAL A 83 1.55 7.37 -3.76
CA VAL A 83 1.43 6.29 -2.78
C VAL A 83 2.75 6.14 -2.01
N VAL A 84 3.90 6.04 -2.71
CA VAL A 84 5.20 5.92 -2.06
C VAL A 84 5.48 7.09 -1.13
N ARG A 85 5.22 8.33 -1.59
CA ARG A 85 5.40 9.54 -0.78
C ARG A 85 4.51 9.54 0.46
N SER A 86 3.26 9.12 0.31
CA SER A 86 2.28 9.09 1.39
C SER A 86 2.71 8.17 2.52
N PHE A 87 3.23 6.98 2.21
CA PHE A 87 3.69 6.02 3.21
C PHE A 87 5.12 6.30 3.69
N CYS A 88 6.06 6.63 2.82
CA CYS A 88 7.47 6.71 3.23
C CYS A 88 7.90 8.07 3.77
N TYR A 89 7.21 9.16 3.41
CA TYR A 89 7.68 10.52 3.69
C TYR A 89 6.66 11.35 4.46
N TRP A 90 5.38 11.33 4.06
CA TRP A 90 4.36 12.20 4.65
C TRP A 90 3.65 11.59 5.86
N ALA A 91 3.69 10.26 6.01
CA ALA A 91 2.99 9.54 7.07
C ALA A 91 3.33 10.07 8.48
N GLY A 92 4.60 10.37 8.74
CA GLY A 92 5.04 10.87 10.05
C GLY A 92 4.49 12.26 10.39
N ASP A 93 4.39 13.15 9.40
CA ASP A 93 3.85 14.50 9.61
C ASP A 93 2.32 14.46 9.69
N ASN A 94 1.68 13.64 8.85
CA ASN A 94 0.24 13.39 8.90
C ASN A 94 -0.19 12.81 10.26
N GLU A 95 0.57 11.88 10.85
CA GLU A 95 0.30 11.36 12.19
C GLU A 95 0.34 12.47 13.25
N THR A 96 1.35 13.34 13.21
CA THR A 96 1.46 14.46 14.16
C THR A 96 0.35 15.50 14.00
N MET A 97 -0.23 15.61 12.80
CA MET A 97 -1.38 16.48 12.50
C MET A 97 -2.73 15.76 12.67
N GLY A 98 -2.74 14.57 13.26
CA GLY A 98 -3.97 13.82 13.55
C GLY A 98 -4.69 13.30 12.31
N TRP A 99 -3.98 13.07 11.21
CA TRP A 99 -4.52 12.57 9.93
C TRP A 99 -5.54 13.50 9.26
N SER A 100 -5.46 14.81 9.51
CA SER A 100 -6.35 15.83 8.93
C SER A 100 -6.14 16.12 7.43
N CYS A 101 -5.50 15.21 6.69
CA CYS A 101 -5.18 15.35 5.27
C CYS A 101 -6.14 14.56 4.37
N ALA A 102 -6.07 14.78 3.06
CA ALA A 102 -6.85 14.03 2.09
C ALA A 102 -6.54 12.51 2.16
N ASN A 103 -7.59 11.69 2.25
CA ASN A 103 -7.52 10.24 2.48
C ASN A 103 -6.82 9.86 3.81
N GLY A 104 -6.83 10.76 4.80
CA GLY A 104 -6.14 10.56 6.07
C GLY A 104 -6.62 9.35 6.86
N GLU A 105 -7.93 9.06 6.82
CA GLU A 105 -8.50 7.87 7.44
C GLU A 105 -7.97 6.59 6.80
N GLU A 106 -8.01 6.47 5.47
CA GLU A 106 -7.49 5.31 4.76
C GLU A 106 -5.98 5.14 4.97
N LEU A 107 -5.22 6.24 5.03
CA LEU A 107 -3.79 6.20 5.35
C LEU A 107 -3.54 5.68 6.76
N ARG A 108 -4.28 6.18 7.75
CA ARG A 108 -4.19 5.75 9.14
C ARG A 108 -4.46 4.25 9.25
N ASP A 109 -5.55 3.78 8.65
CA ASP A 109 -5.95 2.38 8.71
C ASP A 109 -4.92 1.47 8.01
N SER A 110 -4.41 1.91 6.85
CA SER A 110 -3.31 1.23 6.15
C SER A 110 -2.06 1.10 7.03
N ILE A 111 -1.68 2.18 7.71
CA ILE A 111 -0.50 2.22 8.58
C ILE A 111 -0.69 1.34 9.81
N GLN A 112 -1.89 1.31 10.40
CA GLN A 112 -2.19 0.38 11.50
C GLN A 112 -2.01 -1.07 11.06
N TRP A 113 -2.52 -1.45 9.88
CA TRP A 113 -2.30 -2.79 9.34
C TRP A 113 -0.83 -3.10 9.06
N LEU A 114 -0.07 -2.11 8.57
CA LEU A 114 1.37 -2.25 8.40
C LEU A 114 2.10 -2.40 9.74
N ALA A 115 1.65 -1.70 10.78
CA ALA A 115 2.20 -1.77 12.13
C ALA A 115 1.89 -3.08 12.86
N TYR A 116 0.78 -3.73 12.52
CA TYR A 116 0.43 -5.07 13.01
C TYR A 116 1.24 -6.20 12.35
N ARG A 117 2.08 -5.90 11.35
CA ARG A 117 2.98 -6.89 10.75
C ARG A 117 4.23 -7.02 11.61
N HIS A 118 4.66 -8.25 11.85
CA HIS A 118 5.88 -8.55 12.61
C HIS A 118 7.13 -8.62 11.74
N ALA A 119 6.97 -8.50 10.43
CA ALA A 119 8.05 -8.54 9.45
C ALA A 119 8.07 -7.24 8.63
N PRO A 120 9.26 -6.81 8.15
CA PRO A 120 9.42 -5.53 7.48
C PRO A 120 8.58 -5.44 6.20
N THR A 121 8.13 -4.23 5.90
CA THR A 121 7.50 -3.88 4.64
C THR A 121 8.37 -2.88 3.88
N GLN A 122 8.62 -3.14 2.60
CA GLN A 122 9.41 -2.28 1.73
C GLN A 122 8.57 -1.83 0.54
N PHE A 123 8.60 -0.52 0.25
CA PHE A 123 8.04 0.02 -0.98
C PHE A 123 9.13 0.10 -2.05
N ARG A 124 8.82 -0.38 -3.25
CA ARG A 124 9.69 -0.31 -4.42
C ARG A 124 8.94 0.46 -5.50
N TRP A 125 9.38 1.69 -5.73
CA TRP A 125 8.86 2.49 -6.82
C TRP A 125 9.36 1.95 -8.16
N VAL A 126 8.45 1.79 -9.12
CA VAL A 126 8.77 1.39 -10.50
C VAL A 126 8.12 2.38 -11.45
N SER A 127 8.88 2.93 -12.39
CA SER A 127 8.28 3.80 -13.41
C SER A 127 7.29 3.00 -14.26
N SER A 128 6.06 3.49 -14.41
CA SER A 128 5.03 2.89 -15.26
C SER A 128 5.41 2.84 -16.74
N LYS A 129 6.48 3.53 -17.15
CA LYS A 129 7.03 3.54 -18.52
C LYS A 129 8.24 2.60 -18.72
N SER A 130 8.52 1.70 -17.77
CA SER A 130 9.70 0.82 -17.83
C SER A 130 9.47 -0.55 -18.50
N GLY A 131 8.28 -0.79 -19.03
CA GLY A 131 8.01 -1.96 -19.88
C GLY A 131 8.24 -1.63 -21.35
N ASN A 132 9.30 -2.19 -21.93
CA ASN A 132 9.42 -2.41 -23.38
C ASN A 132 8.62 -3.65 -23.78
#